data_AF-A0AAU4U7A8-F1
#
_entry.id   AF-A0AAU4U7A8-F1
#
_cell.length_a   1.000
_cell.length_b   1.000
_cell.length_c   1.000
_cell.angle_alpha   90.00
_cell.angle_beta   90.00
_cell.angle_gamma   90.00
#
_symmetry.space_group_name_H-M   'P 1'
#
loop_
_entity.id
_entity.type
_entity.pdbx_description
1 polymer ?
#
loop_
_entity_poly.entity_id
_entity_poly.type
_entity_poly.pdbx_seq_one_letter_code
_entity_poly.pdbx_strand_id
1 'polypeptide(L)'
;MTRAEMVDAWRARRSARRSAAITGPGGVVDGFALRKWRRAGVFGAEAVARVEHVLRGLLESMDAEDETLRWDADTIRACLDGRPTPQLLPAVKALLEAAEPGRAVAQTAAVLSAVHEAGLPWLSPTGERRLAVIASADPAADLDADDLPRGADEDSTGAFALQQALTRRNLGELNTHHLGAIVPWAPLGVIDDLIEAGVLDRGHRPWTLRADVGEQNYLLARLAPERTDIDLARSLGWDEPAEREAFLADEPVQPVPGSLYDLLLRVTDGEADVLKELENLLPRELVLRLRKVRDGARTGSWDPDIPADRGLWRLMCSLWDPRAAVNPARGPFYALVALRHAYDLICQGERKKAQAQVDKLVDHDDASAEHAAEAWNMFAYLALLQDDLDLAYVSLARVARTDRRVEGNLALLERRRRTKRNDRDQPANPYLELGLPHRSEQWKHQWRERRRADRDDLDLAAQANWAKRRIEQAERTEDWSDVFVLPLDPAALRLPTVRPRSLVPRTAAMPRRTTYGAAVDFATVRDRAMADLLPTLLTAPRRPDHDHRTTS
;
A
#
# COMPACT_ATOMS: atom_id res chain seq x y z
N MET A 1 35.19 -22.18 36.43
CA MET A 1 34.97 -23.64 36.34
C MET A 1 36.30 -24.34 36.47
N THR A 2 36.45 -25.22 37.45
CA THR A 2 37.68 -25.98 37.65
C THR A 2 37.77 -27.11 36.63
N ARG A 3 38.99 -27.65 36.44
CA ARG A 3 39.27 -28.68 35.45
C ARG A 3 38.48 -29.99 35.66
N ALA A 4 38.22 -30.35 36.92
CA ALA A 4 37.43 -31.53 37.29
C ALA A 4 35.94 -31.34 36.96
N GLU A 5 35.40 -30.14 37.25
CA GLU A 5 34.03 -29.77 36.90
C GLU A 5 33.77 -29.86 35.39
N MET A 6 34.76 -29.49 34.56
CA MET A 6 34.65 -29.59 33.10
C MET A 6 34.53 -31.03 32.59
N VAL A 7 35.32 -31.96 33.16
CA VAL A 7 35.31 -33.38 32.77
C VAL A 7 34.02 -34.05 33.22
N ASP A 8 33.55 -33.75 34.43
CA ASP A 8 32.31 -34.33 34.95
C ASP A 8 31.07 -33.75 34.25
N ALA A 9 31.07 -32.46 33.92
CA ALA A 9 30.03 -31.86 33.07
C ALA A 9 30.00 -32.49 31.67
N TRP A 10 31.15 -32.79 31.08
CA TRP A 10 31.23 -33.49 29.80
C TRP A 10 30.68 -34.92 29.89
N ARG A 11 31.06 -35.68 30.94
CA ARG A 11 30.54 -37.05 31.17
C ARG A 11 29.04 -37.05 31.39
N ALA A 12 28.52 -36.11 32.18
CA ALA A 12 27.09 -35.98 32.46
C ALA A 12 26.29 -35.65 31.18
N ARG A 13 26.75 -34.68 30.37
CA ARG A 13 26.10 -34.35 29.08
C ARG A 13 26.11 -35.51 28.11
N ARG A 14 27.22 -36.25 28.01
CA ARG A 14 27.31 -37.45 27.18
C ARG A 14 26.37 -38.55 27.66
N SER A 15 26.27 -38.75 28.97
CA SER A 15 25.37 -39.74 29.56
C SER A 15 23.91 -39.40 29.26
N ALA A 16 23.52 -38.13 29.44
CA ALA A 16 22.18 -37.64 29.12
C ALA A 16 21.80 -37.84 27.64
N ARG A 17 22.75 -37.60 26.72
CA ARG A 17 22.55 -37.79 25.27
C ARG A 17 22.50 -39.26 24.86
N ARG A 18 23.25 -40.16 25.53
CA ARG A 18 23.08 -41.61 25.35
C ARG A 18 21.68 -42.06 25.74
N SER A 19 21.16 -41.60 26.87
CA SER A 19 19.83 -41.98 27.34
C SER A 19 18.71 -41.65 26.34
N ALA A 20 18.90 -40.62 25.50
CA ALA A 20 17.95 -40.23 24.45
C ALA A 20 18.09 -41.03 23.14
N ALA A 21 19.21 -41.74 22.91
CA ALA A 21 19.53 -42.38 21.62
C ALA A 21 19.49 -43.93 21.65
N ILE A 22 19.17 -44.57 22.78
CA ILE A 22 19.16 -46.03 22.92
C ILE A 22 17.88 -46.63 22.30
N THR A 23 17.84 -46.72 20.96
CA THR A 23 16.93 -47.62 20.21
C THR A 23 17.57 -48.14 18.91
N GLY A 24 18.89 -48.34 18.87
CA GLY A 24 19.62 -48.87 17.69
C GLY A 24 20.29 -50.24 17.95
N PRO A 25 20.32 -51.16 16.98
CA PRO A 25 20.90 -52.50 17.15
C PRO A 25 22.44 -52.44 17.20
N GLY A 26 23.02 -52.92 18.30
CA GLY A 26 24.46 -52.91 18.56
C GLY A 26 25.23 -53.93 17.73
N GLY A 27 25.94 -53.46 16.72
CA GLY A 27 27.00 -54.22 16.05
C GLY A 27 28.23 -54.39 16.96
N VAL A 28 28.86 -55.57 16.91
CA VAL A 28 30.11 -55.86 17.61
C VAL A 28 31.22 -55.00 17.01
N VAL A 29 31.62 -53.94 17.71
CA VAL A 29 32.64 -53.00 17.22
C VAL A 29 34.01 -53.39 17.75
N ASP A 30 35.00 -53.46 16.85
CA ASP A 30 36.40 -53.73 17.18
C ASP A 30 36.94 -52.70 18.20
N GLY A 31 37.22 -53.18 19.41
CA GLY A 31 37.75 -52.37 20.51
C GLY A 31 39.12 -51.75 20.20
N PHE A 32 39.88 -52.29 19.24
CA PHE A 32 41.15 -51.73 18.81
C PHE A 32 40.96 -50.51 17.91
N ALA A 33 40.05 -50.59 16.92
CA ALA A 33 39.66 -49.45 16.10
C ALA A 33 39.12 -48.28 16.94
N LEU A 34 38.27 -48.56 17.94
CA LEU A 34 37.75 -47.54 18.86
C LEU A 34 38.84 -46.84 19.68
N ARG A 35 39.92 -47.54 20.07
CA ARG A 35 41.04 -46.92 20.80
C ARG A 35 41.82 -45.95 19.94
N LYS A 36 41.96 -46.22 18.64
CA LYS A 36 42.67 -45.33 17.72
C LYS A 36 41.91 -44.01 17.57
N TRP A 37 40.59 -44.05 17.37
CA TRP A 37 39.74 -42.88 17.20
C TRP A 37 39.74 -41.90 18.39
N ARG A 38 40.06 -42.38 19.60
CA ARG A 38 40.27 -41.51 20.78
C ARG A 38 41.38 -40.48 20.57
N ARG A 39 42.39 -40.78 19.73
CA ARG A 39 43.47 -39.83 19.40
C ARG A 39 42.96 -38.60 18.65
N ALA A 40 41.86 -38.75 17.91
CA ALA A 40 41.14 -37.70 17.22
C ALA A 40 39.94 -37.14 18.05
N GLY A 41 39.85 -37.50 19.34
CA GLY A 41 38.78 -37.04 20.22
C GLY A 41 37.41 -37.67 19.94
N VAL A 42 37.36 -38.77 19.18
CA VAL A 42 36.10 -39.46 18.87
C VAL A 42 35.93 -40.65 19.80
N PHE A 43 34.81 -40.68 20.54
CA PHE A 43 34.57 -41.65 21.59
C PHE A 43 33.27 -42.44 21.33
N GLY A 44 33.39 -43.75 21.13
CA GLY A 44 32.26 -44.68 20.97
C GLY A 44 31.92 -44.98 19.52
N ALA A 45 31.31 -46.16 19.29
CA ALA A 45 31.01 -46.69 17.96
C ALA A 45 30.13 -45.79 17.10
N GLU A 46 29.03 -45.28 17.65
CA GLU A 46 28.11 -44.40 16.92
C GLU A 46 28.76 -43.07 16.52
N ALA A 47 29.60 -42.52 17.40
CA ALA A 47 30.33 -41.29 17.11
C ALA A 47 31.34 -41.51 15.98
N VAL A 48 32.01 -42.67 15.95
CA VAL A 48 32.89 -43.06 14.84
C VAL A 48 32.10 -43.16 13.53
N ALA A 49 30.97 -43.88 13.52
CA ALA A 49 30.16 -44.03 12.31
C ALA A 49 29.67 -42.68 11.75
N ARG A 50 29.21 -41.77 12.62
CA ARG A 50 28.79 -40.41 12.22
C ARG A 50 29.95 -39.58 11.67
N VAL A 51 31.08 -39.58 12.37
CA VAL A 51 32.28 -38.86 11.91
C VAL A 51 32.76 -39.42 10.58
N GLU A 52 32.85 -40.75 10.42
CA GLU A 52 33.24 -41.36 9.15
C GLU A 52 32.29 -40.98 8.01
N HIS A 53 30.98 -40.97 8.25
CA HIS A 53 29.99 -40.57 7.25
C HIS A 53 30.21 -39.12 6.80
N VAL A 54 30.39 -38.20 7.74
CA VAL A 54 30.64 -36.78 7.45
C VAL A 54 31.97 -36.56 6.75
N LEU A 55 33.04 -37.26 7.16
CA LEU A 55 34.36 -37.16 6.53
C LEU A 55 34.34 -37.68 5.09
N ARG A 56 33.60 -38.76 4.81
CA ARG A 56 33.40 -39.24 3.43
C ARG A 56 32.68 -38.19 2.59
N GLY A 57 31.59 -37.62 3.11
CA GLY A 57 30.87 -36.54 2.42
C GLY A 57 31.74 -35.30 2.15
N LEU A 58 32.61 -34.94 3.10
CA LEU A 58 33.56 -33.82 2.93
C LEU A 58 34.56 -34.11 1.80
N LEU A 59 35.11 -35.32 1.75
CA LEU A 59 36.03 -35.76 0.69
C LEU A 59 35.36 -35.86 -0.69
N GLU A 60 34.12 -36.34 -0.75
CA GLU A 60 33.34 -36.44 -2.00
C GLU A 60 33.03 -35.05 -2.59
N SER A 61 33.00 -34.03 -1.74
CA SER A 61 32.70 -32.65 -2.13
C SER A 61 33.92 -31.81 -2.47
N MET A 62 35.13 -32.34 -2.30
CA MET A 62 36.38 -31.67 -2.60
C MET A 62 36.66 -31.67 -4.10
N ASP A 63 37.17 -30.55 -4.62
CA ASP A 63 37.74 -30.53 -5.96
C ASP A 63 39.04 -31.35 -6.00
N ALA A 64 39.06 -32.39 -6.82
CA ALA A 64 40.20 -33.30 -6.92
C ALA A 64 41.45 -32.64 -7.54
N GLU A 65 41.29 -31.47 -8.18
CA GLU A 65 42.38 -30.75 -8.84
C GLU A 65 43.12 -29.76 -7.94
N ASP A 66 42.62 -29.48 -6.73
CA ASP A 66 43.31 -28.57 -5.79
C ASP A 66 44.49 -29.25 -5.08
N GLU A 67 45.69 -29.07 -5.63
CA GLU A 67 46.94 -29.60 -5.06
C GLU A 67 47.24 -29.07 -3.65
N THR A 68 46.69 -27.92 -3.25
CA THR A 68 46.97 -27.30 -1.95
C THR A 68 46.29 -28.03 -0.79
N LEU A 69 45.12 -28.64 -1.04
CA LEU A 69 44.33 -29.39 -0.06
C LEU A 69 44.66 -30.89 -0.01
N ARG A 70 45.53 -31.35 -0.91
CA ARG A 70 45.85 -32.77 -1.07
C ARG A 70 46.35 -33.41 0.23
N TRP A 71 47.17 -32.69 1.00
CA TRP A 71 47.70 -33.17 2.27
C TRP A 71 46.60 -33.34 3.34
N ASP A 72 45.67 -32.39 3.42
CA ASP A 72 44.54 -32.45 4.34
C ASP A 72 43.56 -33.56 3.95
N ALA A 73 43.28 -33.71 2.66
CA ALA A 73 42.46 -34.78 2.13
C ALA A 73 43.07 -36.17 2.38
N ASP A 74 44.37 -36.34 2.15
CA ASP A 74 45.10 -37.58 2.45
C ASP A 74 45.12 -37.88 3.96
N THR A 75 45.18 -36.85 4.80
CA THR A 75 45.05 -36.99 6.25
C THR A 75 43.68 -37.54 6.63
N ILE A 76 42.59 -37.03 6.03
CA ILE A 76 41.23 -37.54 6.27
C ILE A 76 41.08 -38.98 5.74
N ARG A 77 41.57 -39.28 4.54
CA ARG A 77 41.57 -40.66 3.98
C ARG A 77 42.30 -41.63 4.89
N ALA A 78 43.50 -41.26 5.37
CA ALA A 78 44.25 -42.09 6.31
C ALA A 78 43.50 -42.31 7.64
N CYS A 79 42.75 -41.31 8.11
CA CYS A 79 41.89 -41.47 9.28
C CYS A 79 40.76 -42.48 9.04
N LEU A 80 40.11 -42.42 7.87
CA LEU A 80 39.07 -43.37 7.42
C LEU A 80 39.62 -44.78 7.24
N ASP A 81 40.88 -44.95 6.81
CA ASP A 81 41.58 -46.23 6.68
C ASP A 81 42.09 -46.79 8.04
N GLY A 82 41.54 -46.29 9.16
CA GLY A 82 41.84 -46.80 10.50
C GLY A 82 43.16 -46.29 11.09
N ARG A 83 43.67 -45.14 10.63
CA ARG A 83 44.80 -44.41 11.22
C ARG A 83 44.41 -43.00 11.70
N PRO A 84 43.40 -42.83 12.58
CA PRO A 84 42.99 -41.51 13.06
C PRO A 84 44.09 -40.80 13.87
N THR A 85 44.27 -39.51 13.60
CA THR A 85 45.32 -38.67 14.18
C THR A 85 44.77 -37.35 14.73
N PRO A 86 45.52 -36.64 15.60
CA PRO A 86 45.15 -35.29 16.03
C PRO A 86 45.09 -34.27 14.90
N GLN A 87 45.82 -34.51 13.79
CA GLN A 87 45.81 -33.66 12.59
C GLN A 87 44.48 -33.68 11.83
N LEU A 88 43.54 -34.56 12.21
CA LEU A 88 42.21 -34.60 11.62
C LEU A 88 41.48 -33.25 11.72
N LEU A 89 41.54 -32.56 12.86
CA LEU A 89 40.78 -31.31 13.05
C LEU A 89 41.31 -30.17 12.16
N PRO A 90 42.63 -29.90 12.10
CA PRO A 90 43.20 -28.97 11.12
C PRO A 90 42.82 -29.33 9.68
N ALA A 91 42.87 -30.62 9.31
CA ALA A 91 42.51 -31.06 7.97
C ALA A 91 41.02 -30.82 7.65
N VAL A 92 40.12 -31.13 8.59
CA VAL A 92 38.69 -30.82 8.47
C VAL A 92 38.47 -29.31 8.35
N LYS A 93 39.18 -28.50 9.15
CA LYS A 93 39.10 -27.04 9.09
C LYS A 93 39.50 -26.52 7.70
N ALA A 94 40.65 -26.97 7.19
CA ALA A 94 41.17 -26.55 5.90
C ALA A 94 40.20 -26.88 4.76
N LEU A 95 39.63 -28.09 4.74
CA LEU A 95 38.64 -28.48 3.73
C LEU A 95 37.34 -27.67 3.83
N LEU A 96 36.88 -27.31 5.04
CA LEU A 96 35.69 -26.48 5.22
C LEU A 96 35.93 -25.02 4.83
N GLU A 97 37.12 -24.46 5.13
CA GLU A 97 37.50 -23.11 4.73
C GLU A 97 37.68 -22.98 3.21
N ALA A 98 38.10 -24.04 2.55
CA ALA A 98 38.28 -24.09 1.09
C ALA A 98 37.04 -24.56 0.33
N ALA A 99 35.94 -24.87 1.02
CA ALA A 99 34.69 -25.29 0.38
C ALA A 99 34.14 -24.20 -0.55
N GLU A 100 33.54 -24.62 -1.67
CA GLU A 100 32.90 -23.69 -2.61
C GLU A 100 31.89 -22.77 -1.90
N PRO A 101 31.85 -21.46 -2.21
CA PRO A 101 31.00 -20.52 -1.49
C PRO A 101 29.51 -20.92 -1.41
N GLY A 102 28.99 -21.58 -2.45
CA GLY A 102 27.61 -22.06 -2.51
C GLY A 102 27.29 -23.27 -1.61
N ARG A 103 28.31 -24.00 -1.14
CA ARG A 103 28.15 -25.22 -0.32
C ARG A 103 28.77 -25.11 1.07
N ALA A 104 29.69 -24.17 1.28
CA ALA A 104 30.45 -24.00 2.52
C ALA A 104 29.57 -23.95 3.77
N VAL A 105 28.46 -23.20 3.75
CA VAL A 105 27.54 -23.09 4.89
C VAL A 105 26.88 -24.43 5.22
N ALA A 106 26.27 -25.07 4.22
CA ALA A 106 25.56 -26.34 4.41
C ALA A 106 26.52 -27.46 4.87
N GLN A 107 27.72 -27.53 4.30
CA GLN A 107 28.74 -28.49 4.69
C GLN A 107 29.24 -28.25 6.11
N THR A 108 29.60 -27.01 6.45
CA THR A 108 30.06 -26.67 7.80
C THR A 108 28.97 -26.94 8.84
N ALA A 109 27.73 -26.56 8.56
CA ALA A 109 26.59 -26.86 9.43
C ALA A 109 26.37 -28.36 9.62
N ALA A 110 26.52 -29.18 8.57
CA ALA A 110 26.43 -30.63 8.67
C ALA A 110 27.56 -31.22 9.54
N VAL A 111 28.81 -30.77 9.37
CA VAL A 111 29.94 -31.19 10.23
C VAL A 111 29.68 -30.82 11.68
N LEU A 112 29.29 -29.57 11.95
CA LEU A 112 29.08 -29.09 13.31
C LEU A 112 27.84 -29.71 13.97
N SER A 113 26.80 -30.01 13.20
CA SER A 113 25.66 -30.81 13.68
C SER A 113 26.12 -32.19 14.14
N ALA A 114 26.95 -32.88 13.35
CA ALA A 114 27.51 -34.17 13.75
C ALA A 114 28.44 -34.07 14.97
N VAL A 115 29.26 -33.01 15.07
CA VAL A 115 30.07 -32.70 16.25
C VAL A 115 29.18 -32.57 17.50
N HIS A 116 28.06 -31.85 17.39
CA HIS A 116 27.12 -31.66 18.48
C HIS A 116 26.43 -32.96 18.90
N GLU A 117 25.85 -33.68 17.93
CA GLU A 117 25.12 -34.94 18.14
C GLU A 117 26.02 -36.02 18.75
N ALA A 118 27.25 -36.17 18.25
CA ALA A 118 28.21 -37.14 18.76
C ALA A 118 28.93 -36.68 20.05
N GLY A 119 28.73 -35.43 20.48
CA GLY A 119 29.35 -34.85 21.67
C GLY A 119 30.87 -34.77 21.59
N LEU A 120 31.40 -34.42 20.42
CA LEU A 120 32.84 -34.37 20.16
C LEU A 120 33.46 -33.09 20.74
N PRO A 121 34.60 -33.17 21.44
CA PRO A 121 35.25 -32.03 22.03
C PRO A 121 36.13 -31.27 21.02
N TRP A 122 35.56 -30.94 19.85
CA TRP A 122 36.27 -30.35 18.71
C TRP A 122 36.23 -28.82 18.70
N LEU A 123 35.29 -28.19 19.41
CA LEU A 123 35.18 -26.74 19.51
C LEU A 123 35.75 -26.22 20.84
N SER A 124 36.04 -24.91 20.87
CA SER A 124 36.30 -24.18 22.12
C SER A 124 35.10 -24.27 23.08
N PRO A 125 35.28 -24.09 24.40
CA PRO A 125 34.16 -24.15 25.36
C PRO A 125 33.00 -23.21 25.02
N THR A 126 33.31 -21.98 24.56
CA THR A 126 32.32 -21.01 24.11
C THR A 126 31.64 -21.46 22.82
N GLY A 127 32.40 -21.97 21.85
CA GLY A 127 31.86 -22.52 20.60
C GLY A 127 30.91 -23.70 20.84
N GLU A 128 31.23 -24.60 21.77
CA GLU A 128 30.35 -25.71 22.14
C GLU A 128 29.04 -25.26 22.79
N ARG A 129 29.09 -24.22 23.64
CA ARG A 129 27.89 -23.67 24.28
C ARG A 129 27.01 -22.96 23.27
N ARG A 130 27.59 -22.12 22.39
CA ARG A 130 26.87 -21.48 21.28
C ARG A 130 26.23 -22.52 20.36
N LEU A 131 26.99 -23.54 19.93
CA LEU A 131 26.47 -24.62 19.10
C LEU A 131 25.32 -25.38 19.79
N ALA A 132 25.40 -25.57 21.10
CA ALA A 132 24.32 -26.22 21.85
C ALA A 132 23.03 -25.38 21.86
N VAL A 133 23.13 -24.06 21.98
CA VAL A 133 21.97 -23.15 21.92
C VAL A 133 21.39 -23.09 20.51
N ILE A 134 22.23 -23.02 19.47
CA ILE A 134 21.77 -23.00 18.07
C ILE A 134 21.07 -24.32 17.70
N ALA A 135 21.60 -25.45 18.17
CA ALA A 135 21.04 -26.77 17.93
C ALA A 135 19.80 -27.05 18.81
N SER A 136 19.68 -26.41 19.97
CA SER A 136 18.50 -26.51 20.81
C SER A 136 17.37 -25.67 20.22
N ALA A 137 16.22 -26.28 19.97
CA ALA A 137 14.99 -25.55 19.66
C ALA A 137 14.35 -24.91 20.92
N ASP A 138 15.10 -24.82 22.03
CA ASP A 138 14.60 -24.34 23.31
C ASP A 138 14.79 -22.83 23.43
N PRO A 139 13.70 -22.03 23.46
CA PRO A 139 13.79 -20.58 23.62
C PRO A 139 14.31 -20.16 25.00
N ALA A 140 14.30 -21.04 26.00
CA ALA A 140 14.83 -20.78 27.34
C ALA A 140 16.31 -21.13 27.50
N ALA A 141 16.96 -21.65 26.44
CA ALA A 141 18.39 -21.90 26.45
C ALA A 141 19.15 -20.56 26.45
N ASP A 142 19.50 -20.08 27.64
CA ASP A 142 20.30 -18.87 27.83
C ASP A 142 21.80 -19.18 27.86
N LEU A 143 22.58 -18.26 27.29
CA LEU A 143 24.02 -18.22 27.44
C LEU A 143 24.38 -17.24 28.57
N ASP A 144 25.45 -17.56 29.29
CA ASP A 144 26.07 -16.60 30.18
C ASP A 144 26.59 -15.39 29.37
N ALA A 145 26.68 -14.21 29.99
CA ALA A 145 27.13 -12.98 29.34
C ALA A 145 28.54 -13.11 28.70
N ASP A 146 29.37 -14.00 29.24
CA ASP A 146 30.71 -14.30 28.72
C ASP A 146 30.71 -15.12 27.43
N ASP A 147 29.61 -15.79 27.12
CA ASP A 147 29.46 -16.62 25.93
C ASP A 147 28.69 -15.94 24.80
N LEU A 148 28.09 -14.77 25.05
CA LEU A 148 27.49 -13.95 24.00
C LEU A 148 28.59 -13.35 23.09
N PRO A 149 28.36 -13.22 21.78
CA PRO A 149 29.27 -12.50 20.90
C PRO A 149 29.47 -11.06 21.39
N ARG A 150 30.72 -10.66 21.63
CA ARG A 150 31.05 -9.33 22.19
C ARG A 150 31.25 -8.24 21.14
N GLY A 151 31.19 -8.58 19.86
CA GLY A 151 31.38 -7.63 18.77
C GLY A 151 31.28 -8.28 17.39
N ALA A 152 31.44 -7.44 16.36
CA ALA A 152 31.33 -7.81 14.96
C ALA A 152 32.29 -8.95 14.55
N ASP A 153 33.44 -9.08 15.21
CA ASP A 153 34.42 -10.13 14.87
C ASP A 153 33.95 -11.54 15.26
N GLU A 154 33.06 -11.65 16.25
CA GLU A 154 32.56 -12.93 16.76
C GLU A 154 31.19 -13.35 16.18
N ASP A 155 30.45 -12.41 15.57
CA ASP A 155 29.19 -12.64 14.85
C ASP A 155 29.15 -11.73 13.61
N SER A 156 30.09 -11.97 12.69
CA SER A 156 30.36 -11.10 11.55
C SER A 156 29.23 -11.07 10.53
N THR A 157 28.41 -12.13 10.46
CA THR A 157 27.23 -12.19 9.60
C THR A 157 25.94 -11.83 10.34
N GLY A 158 25.99 -11.66 11.67
CA GLY A 158 24.81 -11.46 12.51
C GLY A 158 23.90 -12.69 12.62
N ALA A 159 24.33 -13.86 12.13
CA ALA A 159 23.50 -15.05 12.08
C ALA A 159 23.19 -15.61 13.46
N PHE A 160 24.12 -15.52 14.41
CA PHE A 160 23.87 -15.97 15.77
C PHE A 160 22.81 -15.10 16.45
N ALA A 161 22.95 -13.77 16.37
CA ALA A 161 21.95 -12.83 16.89
C ALA A 161 20.57 -13.05 16.25
N LEU A 162 20.51 -13.25 14.92
CA LEU A 162 19.26 -13.51 14.21
C LEU A 162 18.61 -14.83 14.63
N GLN A 163 19.39 -15.92 14.75
CA GLN A 163 18.88 -17.22 15.17
C GLN A 163 18.26 -17.16 16.56
N GLN A 164 18.91 -16.46 17.50
CA GLN A 164 18.37 -16.26 18.84
C GLN A 164 17.10 -15.41 18.82
N ALA A 165 17.11 -14.30 18.08
CA ALA A 165 15.95 -13.42 17.95
C ALA A 165 14.73 -14.14 17.35
N LEU A 166 14.93 -15.00 16.34
CA LEU A 166 13.88 -15.83 15.75
C LEU A 166 13.36 -16.90 16.72
N THR A 167 14.27 -17.62 17.39
CA THR A 167 13.90 -18.69 18.35
C THR A 167 13.12 -18.12 19.54
N ARG A 168 13.53 -16.95 20.06
CA ARG A 168 12.86 -16.24 21.16
C ARG A 168 11.65 -15.42 20.72
N ARG A 169 11.41 -15.32 19.39
CA ARG A 169 10.40 -14.43 18.79
C ARG A 169 10.53 -12.97 19.22
N ASN A 170 11.77 -12.51 19.38
CA ASN A 170 12.10 -11.16 19.80
C ASN A 170 13.04 -10.47 18.81
N LEU A 171 12.52 -10.17 17.61
CA LEU A 171 13.29 -9.50 16.56
C LEU A 171 13.71 -8.07 16.93
N GLY A 172 13.06 -7.44 17.91
CA GLY A 172 13.35 -6.08 18.35
C GLY A 172 14.71 -5.89 19.04
N GLU A 173 15.40 -6.97 19.42
CA GLU A 173 16.76 -6.91 19.98
C GLU A 173 17.85 -6.66 18.92
N LEU A 174 17.51 -6.80 17.63
CA LEU A 174 18.45 -6.57 16.55
C LEU A 174 18.70 -5.07 16.35
N ASN A 175 19.97 -4.68 16.38
CA ASN A 175 20.39 -3.30 16.14
C ASN A 175 20.76 -3.08 14.67
N THR A 176 21.01 -1.83 14.28
CA THR A 176 21.38 -1.46 12.90
C THR A 176 22.63 -2.16 12.39
N HIS A 177 23.60 -2.47 13.26
CA HIS A 177 24.79 -3.22 12.89
C HIS A 177 24.44 -4.66 12.50
N HIS A 178 23.64 -5.36 13.32
CA HIS A 178 23.15 -6.70 12.99
C HIS A 178 22.39 -6.68 11.67
N LEU A 179 21.49 -5.71 11.46
CA LEU A 179 20.73 -5.60 10.22
C LEU A 179 21.65 -5.43 8.99
N GLY A 180 22.70 -4.61 9.09
CA GLY A 180 23.68 -4.44 8.02
C GLY A 180 24.40 -5.75 7.64
N ALA A 181 24.67 -6.62 8.63
CA ALA A 181 25.30 -7.92 8.41
C ALA A 181 24.31 -9.00 7.92
N ILE A 182 23.05 -8.94 8.37
CA ILE A 182 21.99 -9.92 8.09
C ILE A 182 21.39 -9.74 6.69
N VAL A 183 21.06 -8.50 6.32
CA VAL A 183 20.30 -8.18 5.10
C VAL A 183 20.95 -8.72 3.81
N PRO A 184 22.29 -8.74 3.62
CA PRO A 184 22.88 -9.24 2.38
C PRO A 184 22.61 -10.72 2.08
N TRP A 185 22.43 -11.56 3.10
CA TRP A 185 22.41 -13.02 2.92
C TRP A 185 21.14 -13.70 3.43
N ALA A 186 20.40 -13.11 4.36
CA ALA A 186 19.26 -13.79 4.98
C ALA A 186 18.17 -14.13 3.94
N PRO A 187 17.42 -15.22 4.11
CA PRO A 187 16.33 -15.55 3.19
C PRO A 187 15.30 -14.42 3.11
N LEU A 188 14.72 -14.20 1.93
CA LEU A 188 13.75 -13.12 1.72
C LEU A 188 12.57 -13.18 2.70
N GLY A 189 12.13 -14.38 3.10
CA GLY A 189 11.05 -14.51 4.08
C GLY A 189 11.40 -14.00 5.46
N VAL A 190 12.66 -14.12 5.88
CA VAL A 190 13.15 -13.53 7.13
C VAL A 190 13.26 -12.01 7.01
N ILE A 191 13.66 -11.50 5.84
CA ILE A 191 13.67 -10.06 5.58
C ILE A 191 12.23 -9.50 5.69
N ASP A 192 11.24 -10.20 5.14
CA ASP A 192 9.84 -9.84 5.31
C ASP A 192 9.40 -9.89 6.78
N ASP A 193 9.81 -10.90 7.55
CA ASP A 193 9.52 -10.98 8.99
C ASP A 193 10.10 -9.77 9.76
N LEU A 194 11.31 -9.30 9.39
CA LEU A 194 11.92 -8.10 9.96
C LEU A 194 11.17 -6.81 9.59
N ILE A 195 10.61 -6.75 8.37
CA ILE A 195 9.77 -5.63 7.91
C ILE A 195 8.45 -5.59 8.67
N GLU A 196 7.76 -6.73 8.78
CA GLU A 196 6.47 -6.84 9.50
C GLU A 196 6.65 -6.58 11.01
N ALA A 197 7.81 -6.93 11.57
CA ALA A 197 8.17 -6.62 12.96
C ALA A 197 8.54 -5.13 13.17
N GLY A 198 8.64 -4.32 12.11
CA GLY A 198 9.02 -2.90 12.17
C GLY A 198 10.49 -2.66 12.55
N VAL A 199 11.32 -3.70 12.50
CA VAL A 199 12.76 -3.64 12.82
C VAL A 199 13.55 -3.18 11.59
N LEU A 200 13.14 -3.64 10.41
CA LEU A 200 13.69 -3.23 9.13
C LEU A 200 12.72 -2.29 8.42
N ASP A 201 13.21 -1.12 8.03
CA ASP A 201 12.42 -0.09 7.36
C ASP A 201 13.15 0.51 6.15
N ARG A 202 12.51 1.50 5.51
CA ARG A 202 13.08 2.22 4.36
C ARG A 202 14.38 2.96 4.66
N GLY A 203 14.64 3.33 5.92
CA GLY A 203 15.86 4.03 6.34
C GLY A 203 17.10 3.16 6.18
N HIS A 204 16.95 1.85 6.34
CA HIS A 204 18.02 0.87 6.19
C HIS A 204 18.39 0.58 4.72
N ARG A 205 17.51 0.93 3.77
CA ARG A 205 17.72 0.73 2.32
C ARG A 205 18.12 -0.71 1.95
N PRO A 206 17.41 -1.75 2.41
CA PRO A 206 17.86 -3.14 2.22
C PRO A 206 18.00 -3.56 0.76
N TRP A 207 17.26 -2.93 -0.16
CA TRP A 207 17.40 -3.13 -1.61
C TRP A 207 18.77 -2.75 -2.18
N THR A 208 19.63 -2.02 -1.46
CA THR A 208 21.00 -1.74 -1.93
C THR A 208 22.02 -2.79 -1.46
N LEU A 209 21.59 -3.72 -0.60
CA LEU A 209 22.46 -4.69 0.06
C LEU A 209 22.26 -6.11 -0.49
N ARG A 210 21.16 -6.37 -1.20
CA ARG A 210 20.87 -7.68 -1.83
C ARG A 210 21.67 -7.87 -3.11
N ALA A 211 22.08 -9.10 -3.39
CA ALA A 211 22.74 -9.45 -4.65
C ALA A 211 21.74 -9.71 -5.79
N ASP A 212 20.57 -10.29 -5.50
CA ASP A 212 19.55 -10.62 -6.50
C ASP A 212 18.70 -9.39 -6.88
N VAL A 213 18.67 -9.06 -8.17
CA VAL A 213 17.94 -7.89 -8.68
C VAL A 213 16.43 -8.01 -8.45
N GLY A 214 15.87 -9.22 -8.52
CA GLY A 214 14.46 -9.46 -8.25
C GLY A 214 14.08 -9.12 -6.81
N GLU A 215 14.92 -9.53 -5.84
CA GLU A 215 14.77 -9.18 -4.44
C GLU A 215 14.98 -7.69 -4.18
N GLN A 216 15.97 -7.05 -4.82
CA GLN A 216 16.17 -5.60 -4.71
C GLN A 216 14.89 -4.84 -5.14
N ASN A 217 14.34 -5.22 -6.30
CA ASN A 217 13.14 -4.65 -6.87
C ASN A 217 11.91 -4.86 -5.97
N TYR A 218 11.72 -6.07 -5.46
CA TYR A 218 10.64 -6.40 -4.53
C TYR A 218 10.75 -5.58 -3.23
N LEU A 219 11.94 -5.49 -2.63
CA LEU A 219 12.14 -4.71 -1.39
C LEU A 219 11.97 -3.20 -1.61
N LEU A 220 12.35 -2.69 -2.79
CA LEU A 220 12.10 -1.29 -3.16
C LEU A 220 10.59 -1.01 -3.21
N ALA A 221 9.83 -1.86 -3.90
CA ALA A 221 8.37 -1.74 -3.99
C ALA A 221 7.65 -1.87 -2.64
N ARG A 222 8.22 -2.65 -1.72
CA ARG A 222 7.66 -2.89 -0.39
C ARG A 222 7.92 -1.76 0.61
N LEU A 223 9.09 -1.13 0.55
CA LEU A 223 9.52 -0.13 1.55
C LEU A 223 9.53 1.30 1.02
N ALA A 224 9.61 1.49 -0.29
CA ALA A 224 9.60 2.79 -0.96
C ALA A 224 8.75 2.75 -2.24
N PRO A 225 7.44 2.42 -2.14
CA PRO A 225 6.55 2.26 -3.29
C PRO A 225 6.47 3.50 -4.18
N GLU A 226 6.70 4.69 -3.62
CA GLU A 226 6.76 5.96 -4.36
C GLU A 226 7.94 6.06 -5.34
N ARG A 227 8.94 5.17 -5.21
CA ARG A 227 10.11 5.09 -6.09
C ARG A 227 9.96 4.01 -7.17
N THR A 228 8.85 3.29 -7.16
CA THR A 228 8.56 2.23 -8.12
C THR A 228 7.82 2.83 -9.32
N ASP A 229 8.42 2.72 -10.50
CA ASP A 229 7.75 3.06 -11.75
C ASP A 229 6.79 1.96 -12.21
N ILE A 230 5.99 2.26 -13.24
CA ILE A 230 4.95 1.35 -13.75
C ILE A 230 5.58 0.09 -14.36
N ASP A 231 6.72 0.20 -15.03
CA ASP A 231 7.36 -0.95 -15.69
C ASP A 231 7.91 -1.93 -14.65
N LEU A 232 8.50 -1.41 -13.57
CA LEU A 232 8.92 -2.17 -12.41
C LEU A 232 7.72 -2.82 -11.71
N ALA A 233 6.65 -2.06 -11.43
CA ALA A 233 5.43 -2.61 -10.83
C ALA A 233 4.86 -3.77 -11.67
N ARG A 234 4.81 -3.60 -13.00
CA ARG A 234 4.36 -4.63 -13.94
C ARG A 234 5.27 -5.86 -13.95
N SER A 235 6.59 -5.68 -13.93
CA SER A 235 7.56 -6.78 -13.84
C SER A 235 7.38 -7.58 -12.54
N LEU A 236 6.93 -6.89 -11.49
CA LEU A 236 6.59 -7.48 -10.21
C LEU A 236 5.15 -7.97 -10.16
N GLY A 237 4.33 -7.92 -11.22
CA GLY A 237 2.92 -8.33 -11.17
C GLY A 237 2.12 -7.60 -10.08
N TRP A 238 2.42 -6.33 -9.86
CA TRP A 238 1.75 -5.45 -8.91
C TRP A 238 0.98 -4.39 -9.69
N ASP A 239 -0.32 -4.59 -9.84
CA ASP A 239 -1.15 -3.81 -10.77
C ASP A 239 -1.61 -2.45 -10.22
N GLU A 240 -1.69 -2.31 -8.89
CA GLU A 240 -2.21 -1.11 -8.22
C GLU A 240 -1.54 0.21 -8.64
N PRO A 241 -0.20 0.30 -8.80
CA PRO A 241 0.43 1.53 -9.28
C PRO A 241 -0.01 1.94 -10.69
N ALA A 242 -0.25 0.97 -11.58
CA ALA A 242 -0.71 1.24 -12.94
C ALA A 242 -2.18 1.70 -12.95
N GLU A 243 -3.04 1.05 -12.15
CA GLU A 243 -4.43 1.47 -11.97
C GLU A 243 -4.52 2.89 -11.40
N ARG A 244 -3.66 3.19 -10.41
CA ARG A 244 -3.58 4.52 -9.80
C ARG A 244 -3.23 5.60 -10.81
N GLU A 245 -2.21 5.37 -11.62
CA GLU A 245 -1.75 6.36 -12.60
C GLU A 245 -2.77 6.55 -13.71
N ALA A 246 -3.35 5.46 -14.23
CA ALA A 246 -4.43 5.53 -15.21
C ALA A 246 -5.66 6.25 -14.63
N PHE A 247 -5.96 6.07 -13.34
CA PHE A 247 -6.98 6.84 -12.64
C PHE A 247 -6.63 8.33 -12.62
N LEU A 248 -5.42 8.72 -12.23
CA LEU A 248 -5.03 10.14 -12.13
C LEU A 248 -4.86 10.84 -13.48
N ALA A 249 -4.57 10.10 -14.54
CA ALA A 249 -4.40 10.58 -15.90
C ALA A 249 -5.73 10.74 -16.68
N ASP A 250 -6.88 10.50 -16.02
CA ASP A 250 -8.21 10.51 -16.65
C ASP A 250 -8.35 9.49 -17.82
N GLU A 251 -7.51 8.44 -17.84
CA GLU A 251 -7.56 7.39 -18.87
C GLU A 251 -8.81 6.51 -18.72
N PRO A 252 -9.35 5.93 -19.81
CA PRO A 252 -10.49 5.03 -19.73
C PRO A 252 -10.08 3.71 -19.05
N VAL A 253 -10.33 3.62 -17.74
CA VAL A 253 -10.10 2.41 -16.94
C VAL A 253 -11.42 1.66 -16.76
N GLN A 254 -11.38 0.33 -16.82
CA GLN A 254 -12.47 -0.55 -16.40
C GLN A 254 -12.06 -1.27 -15.11
N PRO A 255 -12.16 -0.62 -13.95
CA PRO A 255 -11.78 -1.23 -12.70
C PRO A 255 -12.72 -2.39 -12.34
N VAL A 256 -12.22 -3.32 -11.52
CA VAL A 256 -13.04 -4.42 -11.01
C VAL A 256 -14.19 -3.85 -10.18
N PRO A 257 -15.45 -4.29 -10.37
CA PRO A 257 -16.59 -3.81 -9.58
C PRO A 257 -16.35 -3.96 -8.08
N GLY A 258 -16.60 -2.89 -7.32
CA GLY A 258 -16.37 -2.82 -5.87
C GLY A 258 -14.91 -2.61 -5.47
N SER A 259 -13.97 -2.52 -6.41
CA SER A 259 -12.59 -2.10 -6.11
C SER A 259 -12.53 -0.63 -5.73
N LEU A 260 -11.39 -0.21 -5.15
CA LEU A 260 -11.16 1.18 -4.77
C LEU A 260 -11.41 2.15 -5.94
N TYR A 261 -10.83 1.86 -7.12
CA TYR A 261 -10.92 2.75 -8.28
C TYR A 261 -12.32 2.74 -8.92
N ASP A 262 -13.06 1.63 -8.83
CA ASP A 262 -14.48 1.60 -9.21
C ASP A 262 -15.33 2.53 -8.34
N LEU A 263 -15.20 2.42 -7.01
CA LEU A 263 -15.93 3.28 -6.08
C LEU A 263 -15.53 4.76 -6.23
N LEU A 264 -14.27 5.06 -6.51
CA LEU A 264 -13.81 6.44 -6.77
C LEU A 264 -14.35 7.01 -8.09
N LEU A 265 -14.53 6.20 -9.14
CA LEU A 265 -15.22 6.64 -10.36
C LEU A 265 -16.69 6.96 -10.08
N ARG A 266 -17.41 6.12 -9.34
CA ARG A 266 -18.80 6.39 -8.94
C ARG A 266 -18.93 7.66 -8.08
N VAL A 267 -17.96 7.91 -7.20
CA VAL A 267 -17.85 9.19 -6.48
C VAL A 267 -17.65 10.38 -7.43
N THR A 268 -16.85 10.21 -8.50
CA THR A 268 -16.67 11.23 -9.54
C THR A 268 -18.00 11.59 -10.19
N ASP A 269 -18.89 10.61 -10.38
CA ASP A 269 -20.24 10.82 -10.91
C ASP A 269 -21.24 11.37 -9.89
N GLY A 270 -20.83 11.50 -8.62
CA GLY A 270 -21.64 12.05 -7.54
C GLY A 270 -22.52 11.02 -6.84
N GLU A 271 -22.26 9.73 -7.02
CA GLU A 271 -22.99 8.66 -6.33
C GLU A 271 -22.64 8.65 -4.84
N ALA A 272 -23.64 8.84 -4.00
CA ALA A 272 -23.47 8.97 -2.54
C ALA A 272 -23.71 7.64 -1.78
N ASP A 273 -24.30 6.66 -2.41
CA ASP A 273 -24.57 5.33 -1.86
C ASP A 273 -23.29 4.51 -1.64
N VAL A 274 -22.26 4.73 -2.46
CA VAL A 274 -20.96 4.04 -2.40
C VAL A 274 -20.08 4.43 -1.22
N LEU A 275 -20.39 5.54 -0.54
CA LEU A 275 -19.48 6.14 0.44
C LEU A 275 -19.15 5.19 1.59
N LYS A 276 -20.10 4.34 2.01
CA LYS A 276 -19.88 3.39 3.09
C LYS A 276 -18.92 2.27 2.70
N GLU A 277 -18.98 1.82 1.45
CA GLU A 277 -18.07 0.79 0.92
C GLU A 277 -16.67 1.38 0.73
N LEU A 278 -16.60 2.63 0.23
CA LEU A 278 -15.35 3.35 0.08
C LEU A 278 -14.63 3.60 1.42
N GLU A 279 -15.37 3.89 2.50
CA GLU A 279 -14.79 4.02 3.86
C GLU A 279 -14.02 2.76 4.30
N ASN A 280 -14.36 1.56 3.80
CA ASN A 280 -13.69 0.32 4.18
C ASN A 280 -12.37 0.07 3.42
N LEU A 281 -12.20 0.70 2.25
CA LEU A 281 -11.02 0.52 1.40
C LEU A 281 -10.01 1.66 1.54
N LEU A 282 -10.44 2.82 2.03
CA LEU A 282 -9.57 3.98 2.19
C LEU A 282 -8.67 3.86 3.44
N PRO A 283 -7.42 4.37 3.35
CA PRO A 283 -6.61 4.67 4.52
C PRO A 283 -7.30 5.62 5.50
N ARG A 284 -6.97 5.52 6.79
CA ARG A 284 -7.64 6.25 7.89
C ARG A 284 -7.71 7.75 7.67
N GLU A 285 -6.64 8.35 7.16
CA GLU A 285 -6.56 9.77 6.84
C GLU A 285 -7.56 10.21 5.76
N LEU A 286 -7.78 9.36 4.75
CA LEU A 286 -8.75 9.62 3.69
C LEU A 286 -10.18 9.32 4.12
N VAL A 287 -10.38 8.36 5.03
CA VAL A 287 -11.68 8.16 5.70
C VAL A 287 -12.09 9.41 6.47
N LEU A 288 -11.16 10.02 7.24
CA LEU A 288 -11.43 11.27 7.95
C LEU A 288 -11.77 12.41 6.98
N ARG A 289 -11.06 12.49 5.85
CA ARG A 289 -11.38 13.47 4.80
C ARG A 289 -12.76 13.24 4.21
N LEU A 290 -13.12 12.01 3.87
CA LEU A 290 -14.43 11.67 3.32
C LEU A 290 -15.56 12.02 4.30
N ARG A 291 -15.34 11.79 5.60
CA ARG A 291 -16.30 12.20 6.65
C ARG A 291 -16.47 13.71 6.71
N LYS A 292 -15.40 14.50 6.57
CA LYS A 292 -15.51 15.97 6.47
C LYS A 292 -16.33 16.41 5.26
N VAL A 293 -16.18 15.73 4.11
CA VAL A 293 -17.01 16.00 2.92
C VAL A 293 -18.49 15.77 3.25
N ARG A 294 -18.82 14.64 3.90
CA ARG A 294 -20.20 14.32 4.32
C ARG A 294 -20.75 15.28 5.36
N ASP A 295 -19.96 15.62 6.37
CA ASP A 295 -20.40 16.47 7.47
C ASP A 295 -20.62 17.92 7.02
N GLY A 296 -19.77 18.43 6.12
CA GLY A 296 -19.94 19.76 5.54
C GLY A 296 -21.25 19.92 4.74
N ALA A 297 -21.76 18.83 4.15
CA ALA A 297 -23.02 18.85 3.42
C ALA A 297 -24.24 19.18 4.30
N ARG A 298 -24.18 18.91 5.60
CA ARG A 298 -25.25 19.27 6.56
C ARG A 298 -25.42 20.77 6.71
N THR A 299 -24.34 21.53 6.53
CA THR A 299 -24.30 22.99 6.72
C THR A 299 -24.08 23.76 5.42
N GLY A 300 -23.73 23.08 4.33
CA GLY A 300 -23.27 23.72 3.10
C GLY A 300 -21.95 24.45 3.30
N SER A 301 -21.09 23.95 4.19
CA SER A 301 -19.83 24.60 4.55
C SER A 301 -18.72 23.58 4.72
N TRP A 302 -17.63 23.79 3.99
CA TRP A 302 -16.45 22.92 4.00
C TRP A 302 -15.17 23.72 4.24
N ASP A 303 -14.16 23.04 4.77
CA ASP A 303 -12.79 23.56 4.83
C ASP A 303 -12.30 23.93 3.40
N PRO A 304 -11.51 25.01 3.20
CA PRO A 304 -11.19 25.54 1.87
C PRO A 304 -10.52 24.55 0.90
N ASP A 305 -9.83 23.54 1.43
CA ASP A 305 -9.13 22.51 0.66
C ASP A 305 -10.06 21.45 0.04
N ILE A 306 -11.30 21.33 0.51
CA ILE A 306 -12.31 20.42 -0.06
C ILE A 306 -12.88 20.96 -1.38
N PRO A 307 -13.49 22.18 -1.42
CA PRO A 307 -13.99 22.75 -2.67
C PRO A 307 -12.87 23.11 -3.66
N ALA A 308 -11.61 23.16 -3.23
CA ALA A 308 -10.46 23.28 -4.14
C ALA A 308 -10.29 22.04 -5.04
N ASP A 309 -10.71 20.85 -4.58
CA ASP A 309 -10.74 19.64 -5.40
C ASP A 309 -12.01 19.59 -6.24
N ARG A 310 -11.89 20.00 -7.51
CA ARG A 310 -13.01 20.03 -8.46
C ARG A 310 -13.65 18.67 -8.67
N GLY A 311 -12.92 17.57 -8.47
CA GLY A 311 -13.48 16.24 -8.64
C GLY A 311 -14.46 15.80 -7.55
N LEU A 312 -14.52 16.54 -6.44
CA LEU A 312 -15.52 16.32 -5.39
C LEU A 312 -16.83 17.05 -5.63
N TRP A 313 -16.89 18.01 -6.56
CA TRP A 313 -18.02 18.92 -6.68
C TRP A 313 -19.36 18.22 -6.96
N ARG A 314 -19.34 17.14 -7.75
CA ARG A 314 -20.53 16.31 -8.04
C ARG A 314 -21.04 15.61 -6.79
N LEU A 315 -20.15 14.97 -6.04
CA LEU A 315 -20.49 14.35 -4.75
C LEU A 315 -20.99 15.40 -3.76
N MET A 316 -20.34 16.55 -3.66
CA MET A 316 -20.77 17.61 -2.75
C MET A 316 -22.18 18.11 -3.09
N CYS A 317 -22.51 18.27 -4.38
CA CYS A 317 -23.83 18.67 -4.82
C CYS A 317 -24.89 17.58 -4.62
N SER A 318 -24.54 16.30 -4.69
CA SER A 318 -25.50 15.22 -4.43
C SER A 318 -25.81 15.06 -2.93
N LEU A 319 -24.86 15.43 -2.07
CA LEU A 319 -25.02 15.39 -0.62
C LEU A 319 -25.68 16.65 -0.04
N TRP A 320 -25.54 17.80 -0.70
CA TRP A 320 -26.02 19.09 -0.20
C TRP A 320 -27.11 19.69 -1.07
N ASP A 321 -28.30 19.84 -0.48
CA ASP A 321 -29.41 20.60 -1.05
C ASP A 321 -29.50 21.99 -0.37
N PRO A 322 -29.21 23.09 -1.09
CA PRO A 322 -29.27 24.43 -0.52
C PRO A 322 -30.70 24.85 -0.15
N ARG A 323 -30.94 25.09 1.15
CA ARG A 323 -32.23 25.61 1.65
C ARG A 323 -32.32 27.14 1.65
N ALA A 324 -31.20 27.81 1.46
CA ALA A 324 -31.08 29.27 1.52
C ALA A 324 -30.12 29.76 0.45
N ALA A 325 -30.22 31.04 0.09
CA ALA A 325 -29.39 31.64 -0.94
C ALA A 325 -27.89 31.51 -0.60
N VAL A 326 -27.17 30.81 -1.46
CA VAL A 326 -25.75 30.52 -1.39
C VAL A 326 -24.94 31.78 -1.69
N ASN A 327 -23.89 32.03 -0.90
CA ASN A 327 -22.98 33.15 -1.13
C ASN A 327 -21.90 32.74 -2.16
N PRO A 328 -21.89 33.32 -3.38
CA PRO A 328 -20.90 32.99 -4.41
C PRO A 328 -19.47 33.43 -4.04
N ALA A 329 -19.32 34.48 -3.22
CA ALA A 329 -18.01 35.01 -2.81
C ALA A 329 -17.19 34.05 -1.92
N ARG A 330 -17.77 32.92 -1.50
CA ARG A 330 -17.07 31.88 -0.74
C ARG A 330 -16.09 31.07 -1.60
N GLY A 331 -16.20 31.15 -2.93
CA GLY A 331 -15.27 30.54 -3.88
C GLY A 331 -15.96 29.89 -5.09
N PRO A 332 -15.18 29.37 -6.04
CA PRO A 332 -15.69 28.93 -7.35
C PRO A 332 -16.77 27.84 -7.29
N PHE A 333 -16.65 26.90 -6.35
CA PHE A 333 -17.67 25.87 -6.12
C PHE A 333 -19.02 26.51 -5.75
N TYR A 334 -19.01 27.42 -4.78
CA TYR A 334 -20.23 28.07 -4.29
C TYR A 334 -20.84 28.99 -5.33
N ALA A 335 -20.03 29.64 -6.17
CA ALA A 335 -20.53 30.44 -7.30
C ALA A 335 -21.29 29.57 -8.31
N LEU A 336 -20.76 28.40 -8.70
CA LEU A 336 -21.45 27.48 -9.59
C LEU A 336 -22.71 26.90 -8.96
N VAL A 337 -22.66 26.50 -7.68
CA VAL A 337 -23.86 26.02 -6.95
C VAL A 337 -24.91 27.12 -6.85
N ALA A 338 -24.53 28.36 -6.53
CA ALA A 338 -25.44 29.50 -6.49
C ALA A 338 -26.13 29.73 -7.85
N LEU A 339 -25.38 29.64 -8.95
CA LEU A 339 -25.90 29.80 -10.31
C LEU A 339 -26.89 28.69 -10.68
N ARG A 340 -26.55 27.42 -10.39
CA ARG A 340 -27.44 26.27 -10.60
C ARG A 340 -28.70 26.38 -9.74
N HIS A 341 -28.54 26.73 -8.46
CA HIS A 341 -29.65 26.91 -7.54
C HIS A 341 -30.59 28.04 -7.98
N ALA A 342 -30.07 29.17 -8.47
CA ALA A 342 -30.88 30.23 -9.07
C ALA A 342 -31.71 29.71 -10.25
N TYR A 343 -31.08 28.98 -11.16
CA TYR A 343 -31.76 28.38 -12.30
C TYR A 343 -32.85 27.38 -11.88
N ASP A 344 -32.55 26.50 -10.93
CA ASP A 344 -33.49 25.49 -10.42
C ASP A 344 -34.70 26.18 -9.75
N LEU A 345 -34.48 27.23 -8.96
CA LEU A 345 -35.55 28.03 -8.35
C LEU A 345 -36.44 28.73 -9.41
N ILE A 346 -35.84 29.20 -10.51
CA ILE A 346 -36.60 29.77 -11.64
C ILE A 346 -37.46 28.69 -12.29
N CYS A 347 -36.90 27.51 -12.56
CA CYS A 347 -37.64 26.37 -13.11
C CYS A 347 -38.77 25.92 -12.17
N GLN A 348 -38.55 25.96 -10.85
CA GLN A 348 -39.58 25.61 -9.87
C GLN A 348 -40.66 26.70 -9.70
N GLY A 349 -40.47 27.88 -10.30
CA GLY A 349 -41.38 29.02 -10.16
C GLY A 349 -41.24 29.78 -8.83
N GLU A 350 -40.19 29.51 -8.03
CA GLU A 350 -39.94 30.14 -6.74
C GLU A 350 -39.31 31.54 -6.89
N ARG A 351 -40.00 32.45 -7.59
CA ARG A 351 -39.49 33.75 -8.07
C ARG A 351 -38.82 34.62 -6.99
N LYS A 352 -39.39 34.67 -5.78
CA LYS A 352 -38.83 35.49 -4.67
C LYS A 352 -37.48 34.95 -4.19
N LYS A 353 -37.34 33.63 -4.08
CA LYS A 353 -36.08 32.99 -3.67
C LYS A 353 -35.06 33.06 -4.80
N ALA A 354 -35.51 32.87 -6.04
CA ALA A 354 -34.68 33.04 -7.23
C ALA A 354 -34.08 34.45 -7.27
N GLN A 355 -34.89 35.50 -7.06
CA GLN A 355 -34.41 36.88 -7.01
C GLN A 355 -33.33 37.06 -5.92
N ALA A 356 -33.60 36.60 -4.69
CA ALA A 356 -32.65 36.72 -3.59
C ALA A 356 -31.30 35.98 -3.86
N GLN A 357 -31.32 34.91 -4.65
CA GLN A 357 -30.10 34.21 -5.07
C GLN A 357 -29.39 34.95 -6.22
N VAL A 358 -30.14 35.45 -7.20
CA VAL A 358 -29.60 36.17 -8.36
C VAL A 358 -28.99 37.51 -7.96
N ASP A 359 -29.59 38.24 -7.02
CA ASP A 359 -29.03 39.50 -6.49
C ASP A 359 -27.61 39.27 -5.97
N LYS A 360 -27.40 38.19 -5.19
CA LYS A 360 -26.05 37.82 -4.69
C LYS A 360 -25.06 37.46 -5.80
N LEU A 361 -25.53 36.89 -6.91
CA LEU A 361 -24.69 36.51 -8.05
C LEU A 361 -24.29 37.74 -8.87
N VAL A 362 -25.21 38.69 -9.03
CA VAL A 362 -25.00 39.94 -9.75
C VAL A 362 -24.09 40.89 -8.98
N ASP A 363 -24.21 40.91 -7.65
CA ASP A 363 -23.33 41.69 -6.75
C ASP A 363 -21.93 41.06 -6.60
N HIS A 364 -21.65 39.91 -7.22
CA HIS A 364 -20.35 39.24 -7.15
C HIS A 364 -19.43 39.65 -8.29
N ASP A 365 -18.51 40.57 -7.99
CA ASP A 365 -17.59 41.17 -8.98
C ASP A 365 -16.57 40.18 -9.57
N ASP A 366 -16.20 39.11 -8.86
CA ASP A 366 -15.16 38.15 -9.29
C ASP A 366 -15.71 36.98 -10.14
N ALA A 367 -16.96 37.06 -10.62
CA ALA A 367 -17.54 36.03 -11.46
C ALA A 367 -16.81 35.91 -12.82
N SER A 368 -16.68 34.69 -13.34
CA SER A 368 -16.24 34.49 -14.74
C SER A 368 -17.23 35.17 -15.69
N ALA A 369 -16.76 35.62 -16.86
CA ALA A 369 -17.62 36.30 -17.84
C ALA A 369 -18.86 35.46 -18.22
N GLU A 370 -18.69 34.13 -18.32
CA GLU A 370 -19.77 33.17 -18.59
C GLU A 370 -20.80 33.12 -17.45
N HIS A 371 -20.35 32.98 -16.19
CA HIS A 371 -21.26 32.97 -15.04
C HIS A 371 -21.94 34.33 -14.84
N ALA A 372 -21.22 35.42 -15.08
CA ALA A 372 -21.77 36.77 -15.00
C ALA A 372 -22.87 36.98 -16.06
N ALA A 373 -22.64 36.54 -17.31
CA ALA A 373 -23.65 36.62 -18.37
C ALA A 373 -24.93 35.86 -18.00
N GLU A 374 -24.80 34.65 -17.45
CA GLU A 374 -25.96 33.88 -16.98
C GLU A 374 -26.68 34.56 -15.80
N ALA A 375 -25.94 35.05 -14.81
CA ALA A 375 -26.52 35.75 -13.66
C ALA A 375 -27.30 36.99 -14.09
N TRP A 376 -26.73 37.82 -14.96
CA TRP A 376 -27.40 38.99 -15.53
C TRP A 376 -28.58 38.64 -16.43
N ASN A 377 -28.53 37.50 -17.14
CA ASN A 377 -29.65 37.01 -17.93
C ASN A 377 -30.81 36.52 -17.05
N MET A 378 -30.52 35.80 -15.96
CA MET A 378 -31.51 35.42 -14.94
C MET A 378 -32.11 36.66 -14.28
N PHE A 379 -31.30 37.67 -13.96
CA PHE A 379 -31.76 38.93 -13.38
C PHE A 379 -32.71 39.67 -14.33
N ALA A 380 -32.31 39.82 -15.60
CA ALA A 380 -33.14 40.44 -16.61
C ALA A 380 -34.46 39.68 -16.83
N TYR A 381 -34.44 38.34 -16.80
CA TYR A 381 -35.64 37.53 -16.88
C TYR A 381 -36.59 37.79 -15.70
N LEU A 382 -36.09 37.80 -14.47
CA LEU A 382 -36.91 38.06 -13.29
C LEU A 382 -37.46 39.50 -13.26
N ALA A 383 -36.67 40.49 -13.64
CA ALA A 383 -37.12 41.88 -13.80
C ALA A 383 -38.25 41.99 -14.86
N LEU A 384 -38.10 41.29 -15.98
CA LEU A 384 -39.12 41.22 -17.02
C LEU A 384 -40.43 40.58 -16.51
N LEU A 385 -40.35 39.55 -15.66
CA LEU A 385 -41.54 38.94 -15.03
C LEU A 385 -42.22 39.88 -14.01
N GLN A 386 -41.51 40.87 -13.49
CA GLN A 386 -42.05 41.91 -12.61
C GLN A 386 -42.58 43.15 -13.37
N ASP A 387 -42.64 43.08 -14.71
CA ASP A 387 -43.02 44.17 -15.60
C ASP A 387 -42.07 45.40 -15.55
N ASP A 388 -40.83 45.20 -15.08
CA ASP A 388 -39.76 46.22 -15.14
C ASP A 388 -38.87 46.00 -16.39
N LEU A 389 -39.44 46.42 -17.53
CA LEU A 389 -38.83 46.22 -18.84
C LEU A 389 -37.54 47.05 -19.04
N ASP A 390 -37.47 48.25 -18.47
CA ASP A 390 -36.28 49.10 -18.59
C ASP A 390 -35.12 48.54 -17.76
N LEU A 391 -35.39 48.05 -16.55
CA LEU A 391 -34.37 47.35 -15.75
C LEU A 391 -33.88 46.08 -16.46
N ALA A 392 -34.79 45.26 -17.00
CA ALA A 392 -34.42 44.07 -17.75
C ALA A 392 -33.49 44.40 -18.94
N TYR A 393 -33.83 45.44 -19.71
CA TYR A 393 -33.02 45.88 -20.85
C TYR A 393 -31.64 46.40 -20.43
N VAL A 394 -31.58 47.30 -19.44
CA VAL A 394 -30.31 47.88 -18.96
C VAL A 394 -29.42 46.78 -18.39
N SER A 395 -29.98 45.83 -17.64
CA SER A 395 -29.24 44.72 -17.03
C SER A 395 -28.60 43.83 -18.09
N LEU A 396 -29.35 43.41 -19.11
CA LEU A 396 -28.83 42.56 -20.15
C LEU A 396 -27.86 43.30 -21.10
N ALA A 397 -28.09 44.59 -21.34
CA ALA A 397 -27.20 45.42 -22.14
C ALA A 397 -25.80 45.57 -21.52
N ARG A 398 -25.65 45.44 -20.19
CA ARG A 398 -24.35 45.48 -19.50
C ARG A 398 -23.42 44.35 -19.97
N VAL A 399 -23.95 43.17 -20.21
CA VAL A 399 -23.19 41.96 -20.60
C VAL A 399 -23.14 41.72 -22.11
N ALA A 400 -23.89 42.48 -22.90
CA ALA A 400 -23.94 42.34 -24.38
C ALA A 400 -22.61 42.64 -25.08
N ARG A 401 -21.70 43.38 -24.44
CA ARG A 401 -20.36 43.65 -24.98
C ARG A 401 -19.41 42.46 -24.82
N THR A 402 -19.67 41.59 -23.84
CA THR A 402 -18.81 40.48 -23.44
C THR A 402 -19.34 39.13 -23.90
N ASP A 403 -20.66 38.99 -24.05
CA ASP A 403 -21.30 37.75 -24.49
C ASP A 403 -22.37 38.02 -25.56
N ARG A 404 -22.14 37.53 -26.80
CA ARG A 404 -23.08 37.71 -27.92
C ARG A 404 -24.34 36.86 -27.79
N ARG A 405 -24.34 35.82 -26.95
CA ARG A 405 -25.51 34.94 -26.77
C ARG A 405 -26.73 35.70 -26.23
N VAL A 406 -26.52 36.85 -25.58
CA VAL A 406 -27.60 37.71 -25.08
C VAL A 406 -28.32 38.49 -26.16
N GLU A 407 -27.76 38.62 -27.38
CA GLU A 407 -28.31 39.46 -28.45
C GLU A 407 -29.76 39.09 -28.79
N GLY A 408 -30.11 37.80 -28.78
CA GLY A 408 -31.47 37.33 -29.02
C GLY A 408 -32.47 37.83 -27.97
N ASN A 409 -32.12 37.69 -26.70
CA ASN A 409 -32.94 38.20 -25.59
C ASN A 409 -32.99 39.73 -25.59
N LEU A 410 -31.89 40.42 -25.93
CA LEU A 410 -31.86 41.88 -26.01
C LEU A 410 -32.76 42.41 -27.13
N ALA A 411 -32.74 41.77 -28.30
CA ALA A 411 -33.62 42.10 -29.42
C ALA A 411 -35.11 41.90 -29.06
N LEU A 412 -35.43 40.84 -28.29
CA LEU A 412 -36.77 40.63 -27.73
C LEU A 412 -37.19 41.79 -26.81
N LEU A 413 -36.31 42.19 -25.87
CA LEU A 413 -36.59 43.30 -24.96
C LEU A 413 -36.77 44.62 -25.73
N GLU A 414 -35.96 44.87 -26.75
CA GLU A 414 -36.09 46.07 -27.59
C GLU A 414 -37.40 46.10 -28.36
N ARG A 415 -37.82 44.98 -28.97
CA ARG A 415 -39.14 44.89 -29.63
C ARG A 415 -40.25 45.16 -28.63
N ARG A 416 -40.21 44.55 -27.44
CA ARG A 416 -41.20 44.78 -26.37
C ARG A 416 -41.25 46.25 -25.91
N ARG A 417 -40.12 46.97 -25.87
CA ARG A 417 -40.10 48.41 -25.53
C ARG A 417 -40.82 49.26 -26.57
N ARG A 418 -40.75 48.87 -27.85
CA ARG A 418 -41.44 49.55 -28.97
C ARG A 418 -42.94 49.21 -29.03
N THR A 419 -43.35 48.07 -28.48
CA THR A 419 -44.76 47.66 -28.38
C THR A 419 -45.45 48.35 -27.18
N LYS A 420 -46.68 48.86 -27.38
CA LYS A 420 -47.48 49.45 -26.30
C LYS A 420 -47.80 48.41 -25.22
N ARG A 421 -47.84 48.82 -23.94
CA ARG A 421 -48.03 47.91 -22.79
C ARG A 421 -49.23 46.96 -22.95
N ASN A 422 -50.36 47.47 -23.44
CA ASN A 422 -51.60 46.68 -23.60
C ASN A 422 -51.55 45.67 -24.75
N ASP A 423 -50.62 45.85 -25.69
CA ASP A 423 -50.48 45.00 -26.88
C ASP A 423 -49.36 43.95 -26.69
N ARG A 424 -48.77 43.86 -25.48
CA ARG A 424 -47.68 42.92 -25.18
C ARG A 424 -48.24 41.58 -24.72
N ASP A 425 -47.73 40.50 -25.30
CA ASP A 425 -47.95 39.15 -24.79
C ASP A 425 -47.21 38.90 -23.47
N GLN A 426 -47.63 37.86 -22.75
CA GLN A 426 -47.00 37.42 -21.50
C GLN A 426 -45.47 37.21 -21.68
N PRO A 427 -44.63 37.76 -20.79
CA PRO A 427 -43.17 37.75 -20.94
C PRO A 427 -42.47 36.42 -20.64
N ALA A 428 -43.16 35.49 -20.00
CA ALA A 428 -42.54 34.29 -19.50
C ALA A 428 -42.04 33.37 -20.62
N ASN A 429 -41.00 32.57 -20.32
CA ASN A 429 -40.64 31.44 -21.15
C ASN A 429 -41.63 30.30 -20.88
N PRO A 430 -42.38 29.81 -21.89
CA PRO A 430 -43.42 28.82 -21.66
C PRO A 430 -42.89 27.47 -21.18
N TYR A 431 -41.62 27.12 -21.44
CA TYR A 431 -41.02 25.90 -20.89
C TYR A 431 -40.76 26.02 -19.38
N LEU A 432 -40.24 27.17 -18.94
CA LEU A 432 -39.99 27.43 -17.51
C LEU A 432 -41.30 27.45 -16.72
N GLU A 433 -42.40 27.93 -17.31
CA GLU A 433 -43.72 27.87 -16.68
C GLU A 433 -44.27 26.44 -16.52
N LEU A 434 -43.76 25.48 -17.31
CA LEU A 434 -44.02 24.05 -17.10
C LEU A 434 -43.01 23.40 -16.14
N GLY A 435 -42.01 24.16 -15.68
CA GLY A 435 -40.89 23.69 -14.89
C GLY A 435 -39.89 22.85 -15.66
N LEU A 436 -39.71 23.15 -16.94
CA LEU A 436 -38.78 22.45 -17.82
C LEU A 436 -37.72 23.40 -18.41
N PRO A 437 -36.53 22.87 -18.73
CA PRO A 437 -35.57 23.59 -19.54
C PRO A 437 -36.15 24.02 -20.89
N HIS A 438 -35.67 25.16 -21.41
CA HIS A 438 -36.05 25.66 -22.73
C HIS A 438 -35.84 24.59 -23.81
N ARG A 439 -36.84 24.38 -24.67
CA ARG A 439 -36.86 23.34 -25.74
C ARG A 439 -36.84 21.89 -25.25
N SER A 440 -37.27 21.61 -24.02
CA SER A 440 -37.44 20.22 -23.57
C SER A 440 -38.47 19.48 -24.43
N GLU A 441 -38.09 18.34 -25.02
CA GLU A 441 -38.96 17.47 -25.82
C GLU A 441 -40.10 16.85 -24.99
N GLN A 442 -39.94 16.81 -23.67
CA GLN A 442 -40.89 16.19 -22.74
C GLN A 442 -42.04 17.13 -22.34
N TRP A 443 -42.13 18.33 -22.94
CA TRP A 443 -43.10 19.35 -22.53
C TRP A 443 -44.56 18.90 -22.60
N LYS A 444 -44.93 18.05 -23.58
CA LYS A 444 -46.28 17.49 -23.70
C LYS A 444 -46.64 16.57 -22.55
N HIS A 445 -45.67 15.80 -22.06
CA HIS A 445 -45.86 14.91 -20.91
C HIS A 445 -46.04 15.75 -19.64
N GLN A 446 -45.10 16.66 -19.38
CA GLN A 446 -45.14 17.52 -18.19
C GLN A 446 -46.40 18.38 -18.11
N TRP A 447 -46.88 18.91 -19.24
CA TRP A 447 -48.16 19.62 -19.28
C TRP A 447 -49.33 18.74 -18.84
N ARG A 448 -49.38 17.46 -19.25
CA ARG A 448 -50.44 16.53 -18.81
C ARG A 448 -50.35 16.27 -17.32
N GLU A 449 -49.15 16.08 -16.78
CA GLU A 449 -48.93 15.89 -15.34
C GLU A 449 -49.39 17.11 -14.54
N ARG A 450 -48.92 18.32 -14.90
CA ARG A 450 -49.34 19.57 -14.27
C ARG A 450 -50.86 19.77 -14.33
N ARG A 451 -51.49 19.48 -15.47
CA ARG A 451 -52.96 19.57 -15.59
C ARG A 451 -53.70 18.63 -14.63
N ARG A 452 -53.13 17.47 -14.29
CA ARG A 452 -53.72 16.56 -13.29
C ARG A 452 -53.47 17.04 -11.87
N ALA A 453 -52.26 17.51 -11.58
CA ALA A 453 -51.84 17.98 -10.26
C ALA A 453 -52.55 19.30 -9.87
N ASP A 454 -52.65 20.24 -10.81
CA ASP A 454 -53.16 21.60 -10.59
C ASP A 454 -54.65 21.71 -10.94
N ARG A 455 -55.40 20.59 -10.92
CA ARG A 455 -56.82 20.57 -11.35
C ARG A 455 -57.69 21.55 -10.56
N ASP A 456 -57.38 21.72 -9.29
CA ASP A 456 -58.15 22.52 -8.35
C ASP A 456 -57.62 23.97 -8.22
N ASP A 457 -56.49 24.28 -8.87
CA ASP A 457 -55.90 25.62 -8.93
C ASP A 457 -56.08 26.21 -10.35
N LEU A 458 -57.07 27.10 -10.48
CA LEU A 458 -57.44 27.71 -11.76
C LEU A 458 -56.31 28.54 -12.37
N ASP A 459 -55.49 29.18 -11.54
CA ASP A 459 -54.42 30.07 -12.01
C ASP A 459 -53.25 29.25 -12.55
N LEU A 460 -52.83 28.20 -11.82
CA LEU A 460 -51.80 27.27 -12.28
C LEU A 460 -52.25 26.49 -13.53
N ALA A 461 -53.52 26.06 -13.58
CA ALA A 461 -54.07 25.41 -14.77
C ALA A 461 -54.13 26.35 -15.98
N ALA A 462 -54.46 27.64 -15.78
CA ALA A 462 -54.46 28.64 -16.83
C ALA A 462 -53.04 28.89 -17.36
N GLN A 463 -52.06 29.00 -16.48
CA GLN A 463 -50.63 29.17 -16.80
C GLN A 463 -50.10 27.99 -17.62
N ALA A 464 -50.38 26.75 -17.22
CA ALA A 464 -49.98 25.55 -17.96
C ALA A 464 -50.63 25.49 -19.37
N ASN A 465 -51.90 25.89 -19.50
CA ASN A 465 -52.59 25.94 -20.79
C ASN A 465 -52.12 27.09 -21.69
N TRP A 466 -51.72 28.22 -21.11
CA TRP A 466 -51.05 29.28 -21.84
C TRP A 466 -49.70 28.80 -22.38
N ALA A 467 -48.88 28.15 -21.54
CA ALA A 467 -47.58 27.64 -21.93
C ALA A 467 -47.69 26.64 -23.10
N LYS A 468 -48.62 25.68 -23.02
CA LYS A 468 -48.92 24.76 -24.13
C LYS A 468 -49.25 25.52 -25.42
N ARG A 469 -50.21 26.45 -25.37
CA ARG A 469 -50.64 27.21 -26.55
C ARG A 469 -49.48 27.99 -27.17
N ARG A 470 -48.63 28.58 -26.34
CA ARG A 470 -47.47 29.36 -26.78
C ARG A 470 -46.40 28.48 -27.44
N ILE A 471 -46.12 27.30 -26.89
CA ILE A 471 -45.18 26.32 -27.47
C ILE A 471 -45.72 25.81 -28.81
N GLU A 472 -46.97 25.36 -28.86
CA GLU A 472 -47.59 24.85 -30.11
C GLU A 472 -47.65 25.90 -31.21
N GLN A 473 -47.86 27.17 -30.83
CA GLN A 473 -47.85 28.27 -31.79
C GLN A 473 -46.44 28.51 -32.34
N ALA A 474 -45.42 28.56 -31.47
CA ALA A 474 -44.03 28.73 -31.87
C ALA A 474 -43.52 27.58 -32.74
N GLU A 475 -43.88 26.34 -32.41
CA GLU A 475 -43.58 25.15 -33.22
C GLU A 475 -44.25 25.24 -34.61
N ARG A 476 -45.50 25.70 -34.68
CA ARG A 476 -46.25 25.83 -35.95
C ARG A 476 -45.74 26.94 -36.87
N THR A 477 -45.32 28.07 -36.31
CA THR A 477 -44.84 29.23 -37.09
C THR A 477 -43.33 29.25 -37.26
N GLU A 478 -42.61 28.31 -36.64
CA GLU A 478 -41.14 28.28 -36.54
C GLU A 478 -40.54 29.57 -35.96
N ASP A 479 -41.34 30.33 -35.20
CA ASP A 479 -40.97 31.64 -34.66
C ASP A 479 -40.82 31.59 -33.13
N TRP A 480 -39.56 31.62 -32.70
CA TRP A 480 -39.14 31.67 -31.30
C TRP A 480 -38.63 33.05 -30.89
N SER A 481 -38.72 34.05 -31.76
CA SER A 481 -38.11 35.36 -31.55
C SER A 481 -38.64 36.04 -30.27
N ASP A 482 -39.90 35.82 -29.92
CA ASP A 482 -40.58 36.40 -28.76
C ASP A 482 -40.54 35.53 -27.48
N VAL A 483 -39.65 34.54 -27.40
CA VAL A 483 -39.42 33.73 -26.20
C VAL A 483 -38.08 34.09 -25.57
N PHE A 484 -38.10 34.48 -24.28
CA PHE A 484 -36.88 34.75 -23.52
C PHE A 484 -36.15 33.45 -23.19
N VAL A 485 -34.87 33.32 -23.56
CA VAL A 485 -34.08 32.09 -23.43
C VAL A 485 -33.30 32.06 -22.12
N LEU A 486 -33.39 30.94 -21.39
CA LEU A 486 -32.62 30.65 -20.18
C LEU A 486 -32.37 29.13 -20.03
N PRO A 487 -31.14 28.67 -19.72
CA PRO A 487 -29.90 29.46 -19.69
C PRO A 487 -29.48 29.93 -21.09
N LEU A 488 -28.53 30.86 -21.19
CA LEU A 488 -27.92 31.23 -22.48
C LEU A 488 -27.03 30.10 -23.01
N ASP A 489 -26.34 29.44 -22.10
CA ASP A 489 -25.41 28.34 -22.30
C ASP A 489 -25.59 27.27 -21.22
N PRO A 490 -26.22 26.14 -21.57
CA PRO A 490 -26.34 25.01 -20.66
C PRO A 490 -24.99 24.50 -20.13
N ALA A 491 -23.87 24.73 -20.83
CA ALA A 491 -22.55 24.31 -20.38
C ALA A 491 -22.06 25.09 -19.15
N ALA A 492 -22.47 26.36 -19.00
CA ALA A 492 -22.11 27.19 -17.85
C ALA A 492 -22.67 26.65 -16.51
N LEU A 493 -23.72 25.83 -16.56
CA LEU A 493 -24.33 25.19 -15.40
C LEU A 493 -23.76 23.78 -15.12
N ARG A 494 -22.84 23.27 -15.94
CA ARG A 494 -22.33 21.89 -15.80
C ARG A 494 -21.31 21.78 -14.68
N LEU A 495 -21.48 20.76 -13.85
CA LEU A 495 -20.46 20.36 -12.89
C LEU A 495 -19.27 19.71 -13.61
N PRO A 496 -18.04 19.98 -13.17
CA PRO A 496 -16.84 19.36 -13.74
C PRO A 496 -16.92 17.83 -13.64
N THR A 497 -16.35 17.14 -14.64
CA THR A 497 -16.22 15.67 -14.74
C THR A 497 -14.78 15.23 -14.45
N VAL A 498 -14.12 15.88 -13.50
CA VAL A 498 -12.72 15.62 -13.16
C VAL A 498 -12.66 14.61 -12.02
N ARG A 499 -11.68 13.71 -12.01
CA ARG A 499 -11.53 12.73 -10.91
C ARG A 499 -11.06 13.39 -9.61
N PRO A 500 -11.55 12.94 -8.44
CA PRO A 500 -11.18 13.52 -7.15
C PRO A 500 -9.75 13.13 -6.77
N ARG A 501 -8.82 14.08 -6.82
CA ARG A 501 -7.41 13.79 -6.49
C ARG A 501 -7.18 13.63 -5.00
N SER A 502 -7.99 14.30 -4.19
CA SER A 502 -7.78 14.34 -2.74
C SER A 502 -8.32 13.12 -1.99
N LEU A 503 -9.06 12.23 -2.67
CA LEU A 503 -9.49 10.93 -2.16
C LEU A 503 -8.68 9.75 -2.73
N VAL A 504 -7.73 9.99 -3.64
CA VAL A 504 -6.87 8.94 -4.17
C VAL A 504 -5.74 8.68 -3.16
N PRO A 505 -5.59 7.45 -2.65
CA PRO A 505 -4.49 7.11 -1.76
C PRO A 505 -3.14 7.23 -2.45
N ARG A 506 -2.10 7.35 -1.62
CA ARG A 506 -0.74 7.14 -2.10
C ARG A 506 -0.58 5.67 -2.47
N THR A 507 0.34 5.40 -3.40
CA THR A 507 0.70 4.03 -3.78
C THR A 507 0.98 3.21 -2.53
N ALA A 508 0.26 2.10 -2.38
CA ALA A 508 0.40 1.25 -1.21
C ALA A 508 1.77 0.56 -1.22
N ALA A 509 2.20 0.01 -0.09
CA ALA A 509 3.36 -0.88 -0.10
C ALA A 509 3.00 -2.18 -0.83
N MET A 510 3.93 -2.74 -1.59
CA MET A 510 3.73 -4.03 -2.23
C MET A 510 3.44 -5.13 -1.19
N PRO A 511 2.39 -5.95 -1.35
CA PRO A 511 2.05 -7.03 -0.44
C PRO A 511 3.13 -8.10 -0.31
N ARG A 512 3.10 -8.83 0.82
CA ARG A 512 4.05 -9.91 1.12
C ARG A 512 3.92 -11.05 0.11
N ARG A 513 5.05 -11.56 -0.37
CA ARG A 513 5.12 -12.74 -1.26
C ARG A 513 5.60 -14.00 -0.59
N THR A 514 6.33 -13.86 0.50
CA THR A 514 6.91 -15.00 1.22
C THR A 514 5.97 -15.51 2.29
N THR A 515 6.11 -16.78 2.67
CA THR A 515 5.36 -17.36 3.78
C THR A 515 5.95 -16.91 5.12
N TYR A 516 5.10 -16.46 6.04
CA TYR A 516 5.52 -16.07 7.40
C TYR A 516 6.16 -17.25 8.15
N GLY A 517 7.37 -17.04 8.69
CA GLY A 517 8.06 -18.04 9.52
C GLY A 517 8.29 -19.38 8.83
N ALA A 518 8.68 -19.37 7.55
CA ALA A 518 8.94 -20.59 6.79
C ALA A 518 10.08 -21.41 7.44
N ALA A 519 9.86 -22.71 7.64
CA ALA A 519 10.84 -23.59 8.29
C ALA A 519 12.19 -23.69 7.54
N VAL A 520 12.15 -23.61 6.21
CA VAL A 520 13.35 -23.62 5.35
C VAL A 520 14.19 -22.36 5.55
N ASP A 521 13.54 -21.21 5.73
CA ASP A 521 14.22 -19.95 5.98
C ASP A 521 14.92 -19.97 7.35
N PHE A 522 14.25 -20.50 8.37
CA PHE A 522 14.82 -20.62 9.71
C PHE A 522 15.96 -21.64 9.75
N ALA A 523 15.86 -22.74 8.99
CA ALA A 523 16.96 -23.69 8.83
C ALA A 523 18.17 -23.02 8.17
N THR A 524 17.95 -22.19 7.14
CA THR A 524 19.04 -21.43 6.49
C THR A 524 19.75 -20.49 7.46
N VAL A 525 19.01 -19.78 8.31
CA VAL A 525 19.58 -18.92 9.36
C VAL A 525 20.37 -19.75 10.38
N ARG A 526 19.81 -20.87 10.85
CA ARG A 526 20.46 -21.76 11.80
C ARG A 526 21.77 -22.33 11.24
N ASP A 527 21.75 -22.80 9.99
CA ASP A 527 22.91 -23.41 9.34
C ASP A 527 24.02 -22.36 9.13
N ARG A 528 23.67 -21.11 8.80
CA ARG A 528 24.62 -19.98 8.79
C ARG A 528 25.19 -19.72 10.19
N ALA A 529 24.35 -19.66 11.22
CA ALA A 529 24.80 -19.44 12.60
C ALA A 529 25.75 -20.54 13.09
N MET A 530 25.52 -21.80 12.66
CA MET A 530 26.47 -22.89 12.90
C MET A 530 27.77 -22.67 12.14
N ALA A 531 27.70 -22.35 10.85
CA ALA A 531 28.89 -22.14 10.02
C ALA A 531 29.81 -21.04 10.55
N ASP A 532 29.25 -19.97 11.12
CA ASP A 532 30.01 -18.88 11.76
C ASP A 532 30.83 -19.33 12.99
N LEU A 533 30.57 -20.54 13.54
CA LEU A 533 31.37 -21.12 14.61
C LEU A 533 32.64 -21.84 14.11
N LEU A 534 32.88 -21.96 12.80
CA LEU A 534 34.07 -22.59 12.24
C LEU A 534 35.40 -22.07 12.83
N PRO A 535 35.59 -20.76 13.09
CA PRO A 535 36.81 -20.26 13.74
C PRO A 535 37.07 -20.84 15.14
N THR A 536 36.02 -21.35 15.82
CA THR A 536 36.12 -21.96 17.15
C THR A 536 36.55 -23.43 17.12
N LEU A 537 36.72 -24.03 15.93
CA LEU A 537 37.26 -25.38 15.74
C LEU A 537 38.73 -25.42 16.17
N LEU A 538 39.05 -26.37 17.06
CA LEU A 538 40.37 -26.50 17.67
C LEU A 538 41.38 -27.13 16.71
N THR A 539 42.66 -26.82 16.91
CA THR A 539 43.77 -27.45 16.15
C THR A 539 44.14 -28.85 16.64
N ALA A 540 43.64 -29.23 17.82
CA ALA A 540 43.74 -30.58 18.36
C ALA A 540 42.54 -30.86 19.27
N PRO A 541 42.02 -32.10 19.31
CA PRO A 541 40.89 -32.44 20.14
C PRO A 541 41.26 -32.34 21.62
N ARG A 542 40.35 -31.85 22.46
CA ARG A 542 40.59 -31.84 23.91
C ARG A 542 40.61 -33.30 24.40
N ARG A 543 41.72 -33.73 25.01
CA ARG A 543 41.85 -35.08 25.57
C ARG A 543 41.21 -35.14 26.96
N PRO A 544 40.15 -35.93 27.18
CA PRO A 544 39.55 -36.10 28.50
C PRO A 544 40.45 -36.91 29.46
N ASP A 545 41.38 -37.72 28.93
CA ASP A 545 42.01 -38.83 29.67
C ASP A 545 43.48 -38.58 30.10
N HIS A 546 44.11 -37.45 29.80
CA HIS A 546 45.59 -37.37 29.81
C HIS A 546 46.27 -36.65 30.99
N ASP A 547 45.57 -36.30 32.07
CA ASP A 547 46.16 -35.51 33.17
C ASP A 547 46.14 -36.15 34.55
N HIS A 548 46.00 -37.47 34.62
CA HIS A 548 46.13 -38.19 35.89
C HIS A 548 47.58 -38.61 36.22
N ARG A 549 48.60 -38.13 35.47
CA ARG A 549 50.01 -38.52 35.70
C ARG A 549 51.01 -37.40 35.43
N THR A 550 50.91 -36.30 36.17
CA THR A 550 52.07 -35.41 36.45
C THR A 550 51.71 -34.47 37.60
N THR A 551 51.69 -35.02 38.81
CA THR A 551 51.97 -34.31 40.07
C THR A 551 52.45 -35.37 41.05
N SER A 552 53.78 -35.54 41.08
CA SER A 552 54.49 -35.99 42.28
C SER A 552 54.89 -34.76 43.07
#